data_AF-A0AAN7MQG8-F1
#
_entry.id   AF-A0AAN7MQG8-F1
#
_cell.length_a   1.000
_cell.length_b   1.000
_cell.length_c   1.000
_cell.angle_alpha   90.00
_cell.angle_beta   90.00
_cell.angle_gamma   90.00
#
_symmetry.space_group_name_H-M   'P 1'
#
loop_
_entity.id
_entity.type
_entity.pdbx_description
1 polymer ?
#
loop_
_entity_poly.entity_id
_entity_poly.type
_entity_poly.pdbx_seq_one_letter_code
_entity_poly.pdbx_strand_id
1 'polypeptide(L)'
;METPNHASPVLADSSPTSNNTKLRGIHSGLLPYAQQSTHFSPSKYIKIPRRKPVKPDDVSSNGWLDAMRASSPPRKKLVKDFNCEIASENPDSAYLSWMNKYPSALSSFDKIMDQAKGKKIAIFLDYDGTLSPIVDDPDCAIMSNDMRSAVKNVAAHFPTAIISGRRRDMVYDLVGLTELYYAGSHGMDIMGPVNINVSNRESVKSINYQGNELNLFQPAREFLPVIDKVFRVLVESTKGIKGAKVENHKFCASVHYRNVEEKNWCVIAQCVHDVLKGYPCLRLTHGRKVLEVRPVIDWNKGKAVEFLLDSLGLSNSHDVLAIYMGDDKTDEDAFKALRQNKYGFGILVSSSPKETNAYYSLKDPTEDGKLKLLARSTSLKLNFRYLLSFPRIRAATNSSLDAGLRTELDSVSNFSEIVPDTVIFDDFEKFPPTAATVSSSLLLGICGLPDTIFRNAVDMALADSGCSTLENSEMRLSCFVNKALVNVGGDLAKLVPGRVSTEVDARLAYDTHGIILKVHELLKLYSEVNVPPEKLLFKIPSTWQGIEASRLLELEGIQTHLTFVYSFAQAAAAAQAGASVIQIFVGRLRDWARNHSSDAEVDAAVKRGEDPGLALSQHFLQATSSLREVKA
;
A
#
# COMPACT_ATOMS: atom_id res chain seq x y z
N MET A 1 -53.23 -48.45 -4.77
CA MET A 1 -53.88 -47.29 -4.16
C MET A 1 -52.89 -46.16 -3.93
N GLU A 2 -52.91 -45.07 -4.71
CA GLU A 2 -53.36 -44.94 -6.10
C GLU A 2 -52.84 -43.63 -6.72
N THR A 3 -52.70 -43.63 -8.04
CA THR A 3 -52.59 -42.47 -8.96
C THR A 3 -53.62 -42.75 -10.10
N PRO A 4 -53.89 -41.91 -11.14
CA PRO A 4 -53.09 -40.76 -11.63
C PRO A 4 -53.87 -39.59 -12.34
N ASN A 5 -53.09 -38.66 -12.93
CA ASN A 5 -53.25 -37.96 -14.24
C ASN A 5 -54.39 -36.96 -14.59
N HIS A 6 -53.99 -36.05 -15.50
CA HIS A 6 -54.69 -35.37 -16.63
C HIS A 6 -54.88 -33.83 -16.52
N ALA A 7 -54.70 -33.03 -17.58
CA ALA A 7 -54.14 -33.25 -18.94
C ALA A 7 -53.64 -31.93 -19.59
N SER A 8 -52.93 -32.04 -20.74
CA SER A 8 -52.59 -30.92 -21.65
C SER A 8 -53.70 -30.64 -22.68
N PRO A 9 -53.54 -29.62 -23.56
CA PRO A 9 -53.17 -29.96 -24.94
C PRO A 9 -52.20 -28.99 -25.64
N VAL A 10 -51.82 -29.32 -26.88
CA VAL A 10 -50.96 -28.54 -27.81
C VAL A 10 -51.64 -28.48 -29.19
N LEU A 11 -51.45 -27.40 -29.95
CA LEU A 11 -51.63 -27.32 -31.41
C LEU A 11 -50.67 -26.28 -32.01
N ALA A 12 -50.43 -26.33 -33.33
CA ALA A 12 -49.25 -25.73 -33.97
C ALA A 12 -49.50 -24.97 -35.30
N ASP A 13 -48.47 -24.21 -35.70
CA ASP A 13 -48.09 -23.70 -37.04
C ASP A 13 -49.13 -23.10 -38.01
N SER A 14 -48.81 -21.90 -38.53
CA SER A 14 -48.42 -21.75 -39.95
C SER A 14 -48.02 -20.30 -40.34
N SER A 15 -47.26 -20.21 -41.43
CA SER A 15 -47.03 -19.02 -42.29
C SER A 15 -47.31 -19.47 -43.76
N PRO A 16 -47.40 -18.63 -44.83
CA PRO A 16 -46.38 -17.62 -45.22
C PRO A 16 -46.90 -16.41 -46.08
N THR A 17 -45.99 -15.72 -46.80
CA THR A 17 -46.19 -14.86 -48.00
C THR A 17 -46.90 -13.48 -47.86
N SER A 18 -46.70 -12.47 -48.73
CA SER A 18 -45.55 -12.09 -49.61
C SER A 18 -45.73 -10.66 -50.18
N ASN A 19 -44.72 -10.17 -50.95
CA ASN A 19 -44.70 -8.98 -51.85
C ASN A 19 -44.48 -7.56 -51.30
N ASN A 20 -44.04 -6.56 -52.09
CA ASN A 20 -42.94 -6.46 -53.10
C ASN A 20 -43.01 -5.08 -53.82
N THR A 21 -41.91 -4.31 -53.95
CA THR A 21 -41.74 -3.35 -55.08
C THR A 21 -40.28 -2.92 -55.37
N LYS A 22 -39.73 -3.43 -56.49
CA LYS A 22 -39.04 -2.70 -57.61
C LYS A 22 -37.73 -1.91 -57.35
N LEU A 23 -36.57 -2.39 -57.86
CA LEU A 23 -35.87 -2.08 -59.16
C LEU A 23 -34.87 -0.90 -59.09
N ARG A 24 -33.64 -0.88 -59.68
CA ARG A 24 -32.85 -1.74 -60.63
C ARG A 24 -31.54 -2.26 -59.94
N GLY A 25 -30.43 -2.78 -60.52
CA GLY A 25 -29.85 -2.95 -61.88
C GLY A 25 -28.90 -1.80 -62.30
N ILE A 26 -27.75 -1.97 -63.01
CA ILE A 26 -27.12 -3.10 -63.77
C ILE A 26 -25.55 -3.05 -63.68
N HIS A 27 -24.86 -4.16 -64.03
CA HIS A 27 -23.40 -4.38 -64.24
C HIS A 27 -22.74 -3.45 -65.32
N SER A 28 -21.45 -3.46 -65.72
CA SER A 28 -20.14 -4.13 -65.43
C SER A 28 -19.02 -3.26 -66.09
N GLY A 29 -17.77 -3.16 -65.62
CA GLY A 29 -16.65 -4.11 -65.85
C GLY A 29 -15.54 -3.53 -66.77
N LEU A 30 -14.35 -4.16 -66.78
CA LEU A 30 -13.15 -3.92 -67.64
C LEU A 30 -12.14 -2.79 -67.30
N LEU A 31 -10.90 -3.07 -67.75
CA LEU A 31 -9.57 -2.40 -67.69
C LEU A 31 -8.94 -2.56 -69.11
N PRO A 32 -7.73 -2.06 -69.47
CA PRO A 32 -6.75 -1.14 -68.84
C PRO A 32 -6.25 -0.01 -69.81
N TYR A 33 -5.03 0.52 -69.60
CA TYR A 33 -4.16 1.34 -70.51
C TYR A 33 -4.57 2.82 -70.78
N ALA A 34 -3.66 3.77 -71.08
CA ALA A 34 -2.23 3.97 -70.70
C ALA A 34 -1.71 5.37 -71.14
N GLN A 35 -0.64 5.86 -70.49
CA GLN A 35 0.25 6.98 -70.93
C GLN A 35 -0.38 8.40 -70.98
N GLN A 36 0.38 9.53 -70.96
CA GLN A 36 1.83 9.75 -71.14
C GLN A 36 2.37 10.95 -70.30
N SER A 37 3.70 10.99 -70.12
CA SER A 37 4.66 12.09 -69.75
C SER A 37 4.19 13.55 -69.46
N THR A 38 4.88 14.38 -68.65
CA THR A 38 6.35 14.64 -68.62
C THR A 38 7.01 14.94 -67.26
N HIS A 39 8.33 14.72 -67.24
CA HIS A 39 9.39 14.94 -66.22
C HIS A 39 9.40 16.32 -65.52
N PHE A 40 10.00 16.51 -64.31
CA PHE A 40 11.43 16.35 -63.97
C PHE A 40 11.77 15.66 -62.61
N SER A 41 13.06 15.33 -62.45
CA SER A 41 13.76 14.71 -61.30
C SER A 41 15.29 14.90 -61.52
N PRO A 42 16.25 14.50 -60.65
CA PRO A 42 16.17 13.89 -59.30
C PRO A 42 16.93 14.70 -58.20
N SER A 43 16.80 14.40 -56.90
CA SER A 43 17.64 13.45 -56.13
C SER A 43 17.44 13.72 -54.62
N LYS A 44 17.71 12.82 -53.65
CA LYS A 44 18.11 11.40 -53.61
C LYS A 44 17.30 10.73 -52.48
N TYR A 45 17.06 9.41 -52.55
CA TYR A 45 16.15 8.71 -51.63
C TYR A 45 16.80 8.18 -50.34
N ILE A 46 16.04 8.21 -49.24
CA ILE A 46 16.01 7.13 -48.24
C ILE A 46 14.55 6.64 -48.15
N LYS A 47 14.32 5.32 -48.22
CA LYS A 47 12.98 4.71 -48.19
C LYS A 47 12.66 4.14 -46.81
N ILE A 48 11.66 4.69 -46.13
CA ILE A 48 11.05 4.07 -44.94
C ILE A 48 9.83 3.23 -45.39
N PRO A 49 9.77 1.92 -45.11
CA PRO A 49 8.66 1.08 -45.55
C PRO A 49 7.40 1.28 -44.69
N ARG A 50 6.40 1.98 -45.23
CA ARG A 50 5.06 2.04 -44.64
C ARG A 50 4.39 0.66 -44.68
N ARG A 51 4.27 -0.03 -43.54
CA ARG A 51 3.37 -1.18 -43.40
C ARG A 51 1.91 -0.71 -43.48
N LYS A 52 1.09 -1.40 -44.26
CA LYS A 52 -0.37 -1.21 -44.32
C LYS A 52 -1.04 -1.87 -43.10
N PRO A 53 -2.25 -1.43 -42.69
CA PRO A 53 -3.00 -2.12 -41.65
C PRO A 53 -3.39 -3.54 -42.08
N VAL A 54 -3.36 -4.47 -41.14
CA VAL A 54 -3.73 -5.88 -41.31
C VAL A 54 -5.08 -6.10 -40.65
N LYS A 55 -6.01 -6.78 -41.33
CA LYS A 55 -7.25 -7.27 -40.70
C LYS A 55 -6.92 -8.47 -39.80
N PRO A 56 -7.58 -8.64 -38.65
CA PRO A 56 -7.41 -9.85 -37.85
C PRO A 56 -8.05 -11.05 -38.57
N ASP A 57 -7.23 -12.05 -38.86
CA ASP A 57 -7.45 -13.49 -38.65
C ASP A 57 -6.12 -14.23 -38.95
N ASP A 58 -5.98 -15.47 -38.48
CA ASP A 58 -4.79 -16.34 -38.62
C ASP A 58 -3.43 -15.76 -38.17
N VAL A 59 -3.27 -15.54 -36.86
CA VAL A 59 -1.96 -15.26 -36.25
C VAL A 59 -1.22 -16.57 -35.91
N SER A 60 -0.35 -17.01 -36.84
CA SER A 60 0.62 -18.09 -36.63
C SER A 60 1.49 -17.86 -35.37
N SER A 61 1.91 -18.95 -34.71
CA SER A 61 2.66 -19.00 -33.45
C SER A 61 3.91 -18.10 -33.40
N ASN A 62 4.52 -17.82 -34.55
CA ASN A 62 5.71 -16.97 -34.64
C ASN A 62 5.44 -15.52 -34.20
N GLY A 63 4.26 -14.96 -34.48
CA GLY A 63 3.93 -13.59 -34.10
C GLY A 63 3.85 -13.38 -32.58
N TRP A 64 3.49 -14.43 -31.84
CA TRP A 64 3.41 -14.45 -30.38
C TRP A 64 4.81 -14.46 -29.75
N LEU A 65 5.70 -15.31 -30.28
CA LEU A 65 7.12 -15.33 -29.91
C LEU A 65 7.78 -13.96 -30.09
N ASP A 66 7.54 -13.31 -31.22
CA ASP A 66 8.15 -12.01 -31.53
C ASP A 66 7.61 -10.90 -30.59
N ALA A 67 6.33 -10.93 -30.22
CA ALA A 67 5.77 -10.04 -29.20
C ALA A 67 6.37 -10.29 -27.79
N MET A 68 6.54 -11.56 -27.39
CA MET A 68 7.15 -11.93 -26.10
C MET A 68 8.65 -11.60 -26.03
N ARG A 69 9.34 -11.63 -27.18
CA ARG A 69 10.74 -11.20 -27.32
C ARG A 69 10.87 -9.68 -27.33
N ALA A 70 10.01 -8.96 -28.05
CA ALA A 70 10.01 -7.50 -28.08
C ALA A 70 9.65 -6.86 -26.71
N SER A 71 8.91 -7.58 -25.86
CA SER A 71 8.61 -7.18 -24.47
C SER A 71 9.63 -7.69 -23.44
N SER A 72 10.67 -8.42 -23.87
CA SER A 72 11.76 -8.86 -22.99
C SER A 72 12.91 -7.86 -22.96
N PRO A 73 13.49 -7.54 -21.79
CA PRO A 73 14.71 -6.74 -21.72
C PRO A 73 15.85 -7.38 -22.54
N PRO A 74 16.68 -6.59 -23.26
CA PRO A 74 17.83 -7.13 -23.96
C PRO A 74 18.78 -7.79 -22.95
N ARG A 75 19.24 -9.02 -23.23
CA ARG A 75 20.28 -9.68 -22.42
C ARG A 75 21.48 -8.72 -22.34
N LYS A 76 21.95 -8.43 -21.11
CA LYS A 76 23.31 -7.87 -20.91
C LYS A 76 24.30 -8.86 -21.52
N LYS A 77 24.70 -8.64 -22.77
CA LYS A 77 25.85 -9.34 -23.36
C LYS A 77 27.05 -8.96 -22.51
N LEU A 78 27.70 -9.96 -21.91
CA LEU A 78 29.09 -9.80 -21.50
C LEU A 78 29.85 -9.44 -22.78
N VAL A 79 30.49 -8.27 -22.81
CA VAL A 79 31.24 -7.85 -24.01
C VAL A 79 32.43 -8.78 -24.15
N LYS A 80 32.43 -9.56 -25.22
CA LYS A 80 33.59 -10.32 -25.69
C LYS A 80 33.72 -9.99 -27.17
N ASP A 81 34.91 -9.52 -27.54
CA ASP A 81 35.10 -8.64 -28.68
C ASP A 81 34.89 -9.34 -30.02
N PHE A 82 34.12 -8.71 -30.91
CA PHE A 82 34.18 -8.95 -32.36
C PHE A 82 33.76 -7.69 -33.10
N ASN A 83 34.64 -7.21 -33.99
CA ASN A 83 34.46 -5.97 -34.74
C ASN A 83 33.34 -6.08 -35.79
N CYS A 84 32.51 -5.04 -35.88
CA CYS A 84 31.81 -4.68 -37.11
C CYS A 84 31.52 -3.18 -37.08
N GLU A 85 32.05 -2.43 -38.05
CA GLU A 85 31.94 -0.98 -38.11
C GLU A 85 30.57 -0.55 -38.62
N ILE A 86 29.80 0.15 -37.77
CA ILE A 86 28.61 0.91 -38.18
C ILE A 86 28.73 2.29 -37.52
N ALA A 87 28.35 3.34 -38.25
CA ALA A 87 28.69 4.73 -37.95
C ALA A 87 28.31 5.18 -36.53
N SER A 88 29.24 5.87 -35.87
CA SER A 88 29.10 6.40 -34.51
C SER A 88 28.22 7.67 -34.48
N GLU A 89 26.90 7.50 -34.42
CA GLU A 89 26.05 8.56 -33.88
C GLU A 89 26.35 8.71 -32.37
N ASN A 90 26.85 9.88 -31.98
CA ASN A 90 27.32 10.12 -30.62
C ASN A 90 26.13 10.10 -29.63
N PRO A 91 26.05 9.19 -28.65
CA PRO A 91 24.83 8.97 -27.85
C PRO A 91 24.28 10.22 -27.16
N ASP A 92 25.17 11.10 -26.70
CA ASP A 92 24.81 12.36 -26.05
C ASP A 92 24.11 13.35 -26.99
N SER A 93 24.39 13.32 -28.30
CA SER A 93 23.75 14.21 -29.28
C SER A 93 22.26 13.90 -29.43
N ALA A 94 21.92 12.62 -29.56
CA ALA A 94 20.54 12.15 -29.56
C ALA A 94 19.84 12.46 -28.22
N TYR A 95 20.56 12.31 -27.10
CA TYR A 95 20.02 12.64 -25.78
C TYR A 95 19.72 14.14 -25.60
N LEU A 96 20.63 15.02 -26.04
CA LEU A 96 20.46 16.47 -25.96
C LEU A 96 19.32 16.95 -26.88
N SER A 97 19.21 16.39 -28.08
CA SER A 97 18.07 16.64 -28.99
C SER A 97 16.74 16.24 -28.34
N TRP A 98 16.71 15.08 -27.66
CA TRP A 98 15.54 14.63 -26.90
C TRP A 98 15.20 15.53 -25.72
N MET A 99 16.19 16.01 -24.95
CA MET A 99 15.99 16.99 -23.87
C MET A 99 15.44 18.33 -24.37
N ASN A 100 15.81 18.77 -25.58
CA ASN A 100 15.25 19.99 -26.17
C ASN A 100 13.76 19.82 -26.53
N LYS A 101 13.31 18.60 -26.84
CA LYS A 101 11.91 18.25 -27.09
C LYS A 101 11.11 18.04 -25.80
N TYR A 102 11.75 17.47 -24.77
CA TYR A 102 11.14 17.12 -23.48
C TYR A 102 12.04 17.61 -22.32
N PRO A 103 12.00 18.90 -21.97
CA PRO A 103 12.94 19.50 -21.00
C PRO A 103 12.78 18.92 -19.58
N SER A 104 13.88 18.95 -18.83
CA SER A 104 13.93 18.48 -17.43
C SER A 104 12.91 19.23 -16.56
N ALA A 105 12.08 18.51 -15.81
CA ALA A 105 11.11 19.07 -14.86
C ALA A 105 11.80 19.85 -13.73
N LEU A 106 12.96 19.37 -13.24
CA LEU A 106 13.76 20.06 -12.22
C LEU A 106 14.34 21.38 -12.74
N SER A 107 14.80 21.40 -13.99
CA SER A 107 15.36 22.59 -14.65
C SER A 107 14.27 23.54 -15.15
N SER A 108 13.06 23.05 -15.34
CA SER A 108 11.87 23.81 -15.74
C SER A 108 10.97 24.16 -14.56
N PHE A 109 11.38 23.85 -13.32
CA PHE A 109 10.51 23.91 -12.14
C PHE A 109 9.89 25.30 -11.95
N ASP A 110 10.66 26.35 -12.16
CA ASP A 110 10.17 27.71 -11.94
C ASP A 110 9.14 28.13 -13.01
N LYS A 111 9.25 27.60 -14.24
CA LYS A 111 8.21 27.71 -15.30
C LYS A 111 6.96 26.87 -15.03
N ILE A 112 7.12 25.74 -14.34
CA ILE A 112 6.03 24.90 -13.85
C ILE A 112 5.26 25.65 -12.74
N MET A 113 6.00 26.26 -11.81
CA MET A 113 5.47 27.06 -10.72
C MET A 113 4.76 28.33 -11.22
N ASP A 114 5.29 28.99 -12.26
CA ASP A 114 4.60 30.11 -12.91
C ASP A 114 3.25 29.71 -13.50
N GLN A 115 3.13 28.52 -14.10
CA GLN A 115 1.86 27.96 -14.59
C GLN A 115 0.91 27.51 -13.46
N ALA A 116 1.44 27.27 -12.26
CA ALA A 116 0.67 26.87 -11.08
C ALA A 116 0.11 28.06 -10.28
N LYS A 117 0.61 29.28 -10.48
CA LYS A 117 0.15 30.48 -9.79
C LYS A 117 -1.36 30.69 -10.03
N GLY A 118 -2.13 30.79 -8.94
CA GLY A 118 -3.58 30.98 -8.98
C GLY A 118 -4.40 29.72 -9.27
N LYS A 119 -3.76 28.55 -9.45
CA LYS A 119 -4.45 27.30 -9.80
C LYS A 119 -4.55 26.31 -8.64
N LYS A 120 -5.60 25.48 -8.68
CA LYS A 120 -5.73 24.26 -7.87
C LYS A 120 -4.84 23.17 -8.46
N ILE A 121 -3.87 22.68 -7.68
CA ILE A 121 -2.93 21.64 -8.11
C ILE A 121 -3.47 20.26 -7.68
N ALA A 122 -3.35 19.26 -8.55
CA ALA A 122 -3.61 17.85 -8.22
C ALA A 122 -2.45 16.99 -8.75
N ILE A 123 -2.00 16.02 -7.95
CA ILE A 123 -0.79 15.23 -8.23
C ILE A 123 -1.15 13.77 -8.44
N PHE A 124 -0.63 13.19 -9.52
CA PHE A 124 -0.86 11.81 -9.91
C PHE A 124 0.47 11.10 -10.10
N LEU A 125 0.63 9.94 -9.49
CA LEU A 125 1.90 9.22 -9.42
C LEU A 125 1.67 7.76 -9.82
N ASP A 126 2.41 7.27 -10.81
CA ASP A 126 2.61 5.83 -10.93
C ASP A 126 3.48 5.30 -9.76
N TYR A 127 3.46 3.98 -9.53
CA TYR A 127 4.25 3.35 -8.47
C TYR A 127 5.56 2.71 -8.98
N ASP A 128 5.47 1.79 -9.94
CA ASP A 128 6.54 0.85 -10.29
C ASP A 128 7.59 1.46 -11.23
N GLY A 129 8.75 1.83 -10.68
CA GLY A 129 9.80 2.57 -11.41
C GLY A 129 9.69 4.08 -11.26
N THR A 130 8.49 4.56 -10.92
CA THR A 130 8.20 5.96 -10.62
C THR A 130 8.50 6.28 -9.15
N LEU A 131 7.79 5.67 -8.20
CA LEU A 131 8.01 5.85 -6.75
C LEU A 131 8.88 4.75 -6.13
N SER A 132 8.87 3.53 -6.68
CA SER A 132 9.77 2.44 -6.31
C SER A 132 10.86 2.23 -7.37
N PRO A 133 11.96 1.52 -7.07
CA PRO A 133 12.84 0.97 -8.10
C PRO A 133 12.15 -0.16 -8.90
N ILE A 134 12.55 -0.34 -10.16
CA ILE A 134 12.12 -1.50 -10.97
C ILE A 134 12.97 -2.71 -10.57
N VAL A 135 12.33 -3.68 -9.92
CA VAL A 135 12.95 -4.88 -9.35
C VAL A 135 12.53 -6.17 -10.09
N ASP A 136 13.22 -7.27 -9.80
CA ASP A 136 12.89 -8.57 -10.41
C ASP A 136 11.75 -9.34 -9.71
N ASP A 137 11.59 -9.14 -8.40
CA ASP A 137 10.44 -9.62 -7.64
C ASP A 137 9.48 -8.44 -7.36
N PRO A 138 8.21 -8.48 -7.82
CA PRO A 138 7.24 -7.43 -7.53
C PRO A 138 7.07 -7.13 -6.04
N ASP A 139 7.21 -8.12 -5.17
CA ASP A 139 6.95 -7.94 -3.73
C ASP A 139 8.11 -7.20 -3.02
N CYS A 140 9.29 -7.12 -3.68
CA CYS A 140 10.44 -6.33 -3.25
C CYS A 140 10.45 -4.87 -3.77
N ALA A 141 9.38 -4.41 -4.44
CA ALA A 141 9.30 -3.07 -5.04
C ALA A 141 8.98 -1.98 -3.99
N ILE A 142 9.83 -1.83 -2.98
CA ILE A 142 9.58 -0.98 -1.82
C ILE A 142 9.98 0.47 -2.13
N MET A 143 9.07 1.41 -1.92
CA MET A 143 9.33 2.85 -1.90
C MET A 143 10.03 3.24 -0.58
N SER A 144 11.15 3.96 -0.66
CA SER A 144 11.94 4.36 0.51
C SER A 144 11.20 5.29 1.48
N ASN A 145 11.75 5.43 2.69
CA ASN A 145 11.19 6.31 3.73
C ASN A 145 11.26 7.79 3.33
N ASP A 146 12.30 8.21 2.59
CA ASP A 146 12.42 9.58 2.09
C ASP A 146 11.38 9.85 1.00
N MET A 147 11.22 8.93 0.05
CA MET A 147 10.20 9.05 -1.00
C MET A 147 8.78 9.06 -0.41
N ARG A 148 8.51 8.16 0.55
CA ARG A 148 7.25 8.10 1.32
C ARG A 148 6.99 9.42 2.05
N SER A 149 8.01 10.00 2.68
CA SER A 149 7.92 11.30 3.36
C SER A 149 7.66 12.44 2.39
N ALA A 150 8.27 12.44 1.21
CA ALA A 150 8.02 13.44 0.17
C ALA A 150 6.60 13.34 -0.40
N VAL A 151 6.09 12.12 -0.67
CA VAL A 151 4.70 11.90 -1.10
C VAL A 151 3.72 12.34 -0.01
N LYS A 152 3.97 11.99 1.27
CA LYS A 152 3.19 12.46 2.44
C LYS A 152 3.16 13.99 2.53
N ASN A 153 4.31 14.65 2.40
CA ASN A 153 4.41 16.10 2.45
C ASN A 153 3.70 16.78 1.26
N VAL A 154 3.68 16.16 0.07
CA VAL A 154 2.90 16.64 -1.10
C VAL A 154 1.39 16.46 -0.87
N ALA A 155 0.97 15.31 -0.33
CA ALA A 155 -0.43 15.03 0.01
C ALA A 155 -1.01 15.98 1.07
N ALA A 156 -0.19 16.41 2.03
CA ALA A 156 -0.55 17.42 3.03
C ALA A 156 -0.78 18.85 2.46
N HIS A 157 -0.65 19.03 1.14
CA HIS A 157 -0.86 20.30 0.44
C HIS A 157 -1.77 20.16 -0.80
N PHE A 158 -1.73 19.03 -1.51
CA PHE A 158 -2.43 18.83 -2.77
C PHE A 158 -3.12 17.46 -2.82
N PRO A 159 -4.35 17.34 -3.35
CA PRO A 159 -4.96 16.05 -3.64
C PRO A 159 -4.01 15.18 -4.47
N THR A 160 -3.58 14.06 -3.89
CA THR A 160 -2.53 13.21 -4.42
C THR A 160 -3.04 11.79 -4.59
N ALA A 161 -2.78 11.19 -5.75
CA ALA A 161 -3.27 9.87 -6.13
C ALA A 161 -2.16 8.96 -6.66
N ILE A 162 -2.18 7.68 -6.28
CA ILE A 162 -1.29 6.66 -6.82
C ILE A 162 -2.07 5.73 -7.77
N ILE A 163 -1.61 5.59 -9.01
CA ILE A 163 -2.27 4.83 -10.08
C ILE A 163 -1.33 3.72 -10.58
N SER A 164 -1.59 2.47 -10.18
CA SER A 164 -0.72 1.31 -10.47
C SER A 164 -1.46 0.18 -11.19
N GLY A 165 -0.71 -0.69 -11.88
CA GLY A 165 -1.20 -1.97 -12.40
C GLY A 165 -1.46 -3.02 -11.31
N ARG A 166 -0.78 -2.89 -10.15
CA ARG A 166 -0.93 -3.77 -8.97
C ARG A 166 -2.35 -3.76 -8.42
N ARG A 167 -2.69 -4.75 -7.59
CA ARG A 167 -3.90 -4.67 -6.74
C ARG A 167 -3.86 -3.38 -5.91
N ARG A 168 -5.04 -2.79 -5.68
CA ARG A 168 -5.20 -1.56 -4.90
C ARG A 168 -4.79 -1.72 -3.43
N ASP A 169 -5.05 -2.87 -2.83
CA ASP A 169 -4.58 -3.22 -1.48
C ASP A 169 -3.05 -3.35 -1.45
N MET A 170 -2.45 -4.20 -2.28
CA MET A 170 -0.98 -4.34 -2.35
C MET A 170 -0.22 -3.00 -2.51
N VAL A 171 -0.71 -2.07 -3.33
CA VAL A 171 -0.09 -0.74 -3.48
C VAL A 171 -0.44 0.23 -2.34
N TYR A 172 -1.57 0.04 -1.65
CA TYR A 172 -1.88 0.73 -0.40
C TYR A 172 -0.90 0.30 0.71
N ASP A 173 -0.72 -0.99 0.90
CA ASP A 173 0.12 -1.58 1.94
C ASP A 173 1.60 -1.21 1.74
N LEU A 174 2.10 -1.28 0.50
CA LEU A 174 3.45 -0.86 0.14
C LEU A 174 3.72 0.64 0.40
N VAL A 175 2.70 1.50 0.29
CA VAL A 175 2.81 2.97 0.43
C VAL A 175 2.52 3.45 1.85
N GLY A 176 1.57 2.86 2.56
CA GLY A 176 1.27 3.14 3.97
C GLY A 176 0.86 4.60 4.27
N LEU A 177 0.12 5.25 3.37
CA LEU A 177 -0.35 6.63 3.53
C LEU A 177 -1.88 6.72 3.36
N THR A 178 -2.60 6.91 4.46
CA THR A 178 -4.07 6.98 4.54
C THR A 178 -4.70 8.14 3.76
N GLU A 179 -3.92 9.20 3.54
CA GLU A 179 -4.32 10.50 3.00
C GLU A 179 -4.36 10.55 1.46
N LEU A 180 -4.01 9.46 0.76
CA LEU A 180 -3.96 9.38 -0.69
C LEU A 180 -5.21 8.74 -1.31
N TYR A 181 -5.46 9.09 -2.56
CA TYR A 181 -6.32 8.28 -3.44
C TYR A 181 -5.51 7.12 -4.01
N TYR A 182 -6.09 5.92 -4.06
CA TYR A 182 -5.42 4.71 -4.58
C TYR A 182 -6.24 4.08 -5.70
N ALA A 183 -5.61 3.92 -6.86
CA ALA A 183 -6.21 3.43 -8.09
C ALA A 183 -5.41 2.21 -8.61
N GLY A 184 -5.74 1.04 -8.08
CA GLY A 184 -5.14 -0.24 -8.48
C GLY A 184 -5.78 -0.82 -9.74
N SER A 185 -5.18 -1.89 -10.25
CA SER A 185 -5.63 -2.65 -11.43
C SER A 185 -5.73 -1.76 -12.68
N HIS A 186 -4.72 -0.91 -12.92
CA HIS A 186 -4.72 0.18 -13.90
C HIS A 186 -5.88 1.18 -13.71
N GLY A 187 -6.25 1.41 -12.46
CA GLY A 187 -7.35 2.28 -12.05
C GLY A 187 -8.75 1.66 -12.15
N MET A 188 -8.89 0.33 -12.25
CA MET A 188 -10.19 -0.35 -12.19
C MET A 188 -10.66 -0.64 -10.74
N ASP A 189 -9.80 -0.45 -9.73
CA ASP A 189 -10.19 -0.45 -8.31
C ASP A 189 -9.69 0.86 -7.66
N ILE A 190 -10.59 1.84 -7.50
CA ILE A 190 -10.26 3.15 -6.93
C ILE A 190 -10.85 3.28 -5.51
N MET A 191 -10.08 3.84 -4.58
CA MET A 191 -10.48 4.21 -3.22
C MET A 191 -10.00 5.64 -2.93
N GLY A 192 -10.85 6.46 -2.30
CA GLY A 192 -10.45 7.77 -1.75
C GLY A 192 -9.92 7.70 -0.31
N PRO A 193 -9.35 8.80 0.22
CA PRO A 193 -8.92 8.88 1.61
C PRO A 193 -10.05 8.58 2.59
N VAL A 194 -9.71 7.93 3.71
CA VAL A 194 -10.65 7.70 4.81
C VAL A 194 -11.13 9.06 5.33
N ASN A 195 -12.44 9.17 5.61
CA ASN A 195 -13.17 10.40 5.99
C ASN A 195 -13.56 11.37 4.85
N ILE A 196 -13.34 11.08 3.56
CA ILE A 196 -13.87 11.91 2.46
C ILE A 196 -15.10 11.25 1.80
N ASN A 197 -16.27 11.88 1.99
CA ASN A 197 -17.53 11.48 1.35
C ASN A 197 -17.63 11.99 -0.10
N VAL A 198 -17.05 11.23 -1.04
CA VAL A 198 -17.20 11.45 -2.49
C VAL A 198 -18.56 10.92 -2.94
N SER A 199 -19.54 11.82 -3.03
CA SER A 199 -20.91 11.51 -3.47
C SER A 199 -21.01 11.47 -5.00
N ASN A 200 -20.71 10.32 -5.60
CA ASN A 200 -20.88 10.08 -7.03
C ASN A 200 -21.78 8.86 -7.28
N ARG A 201 -22.56 8.85 -8.36
CA ARG A 201 -23.66 7.86 -8.57
C ARG A 201 -23.21 6.40 -8.72
N GLU A 202 -21.93 6.17 -8.92
CA GLU A 202 -21.31 4.86 -9.15
C GLU A 202 -20.33 4.46 -8.03
N SER A 203 -20.26 5.21 -6.93
CA SER A 203 -19.47 4.78 -5.76
C SER A 203 -20.18 3.70 -4.97
N VAL A 204 -19.48 2.60 -4.71
CA VAL A 204 -19.92 1.51 -3.86
C VAL A 204 -19.38 1.74 -2.46
N LYS A 205 -20.27 1.93 -1.48
CA LYS A 205 -19.94 1.81 -0.06
C LYS A 205 -19.44 0.39 0.21
N SER A 206 -18.18 0.26 0.60
CA SER A 206 -17.60 -1.00 1.05
C SER A 206 -17.04 -0.80 2.45
N ILE A 207 -17.36 -1.70 3.37
CA ILE A 207 -16.73 -1.71 4.69
C ILE A 207 -15.29 -2.23 4.51
N ASN A 208 -14.30 -1.59 5.11
CA ASN A 208 -12.91 -2.12 5.15
C ASN A 208 -12.73 -3.11 6.31
N TYR A 209 -11.56 -3.76 6.40
CA TYR A 209 -11.28 -4.72 7.48
C TYR A 209 -11.25 -4.11 8.89
N GLN A 210 -11.23 -2.77 9.02
CA GLN A 210 -11.31 -2.01 10.27
C GLN A 210 -12.74 -1.50 10.59
N GLY A 211 -13.74 -1.80 9.76
CA GLY A 211 -15.13 -1.37 9.95
C GLY A 211 -15.53 -0.02 9.31
N ASN A 212 -14.59 0.70 8.67
CA ASN A 212 -14.84 2.02 8.09
C ASN A 212 -15.55 1.94 6.72
N GLU A 213 -16.48 2.86 6.44
CA GLU A 213 -17.05 3.04 5.10
C GLU A 213 -16.01 3.60 4.12
N LEU A 214 -15.61 2.80 3.13
CA LEU A 214 -14.87 3.24 1.95
C LEU A 214 -15.82 3.56 0.81
N ASN A 215 -15.61 4.72 0.18
CA ASN A 215 -16.12 5.00 -1.15
C ASN A 215 -15.19 4.32 -2.17
N LEU A 216 -15.59 3.15 -2.68
CA LEU A 216 -14.90 2.47 -3.78
C LEU A 216 -15.54 2.79 -5.13
N PHE A 217 -14.72 2.93 -6.18
CA PHE A 217 -15.19 3.01 -7.55
C PHE A 217 -14.57 1.90 -8.40
N GLN A 218 -15.42 1.15 -9.10
CA GLN A 218 -15.08 -0.13 -9.74
C GLN A 218 -15.78 -0.27 -11.10
N PRO A 219 -15.29 0.40 -12.17
CA PRO A 219 -15.95 0.43 -13.47
C PRO A 219 -15.98 -0.95 -14.17
N ALA A 220 -15.17 -1.91 -13.69
CA ALA A 220 -15.11 -3.28 -14.18
C ALA A 220 -15.80 -4.30 -13.26
N ARG A 221 -16.63 -3.87 -12.28
CA ARG A 221 -17.18 -4.74 -11.20
C ARG A 221 -17.82 -6.04 -11.69
N GLU A 222 -18.55 -5.99 -12.81
CA GLU A 222 -19.21 -7.16 -13.43
C GLU A 222 -18.23 -8.25 -13.91
N PHE A 223 -16.97 -7.90 -14.18
CA PHE A 223 -15.95 -8.85 -14.63
C PHE A 223 -15.33 -9.67 -13.49
N LEU A 224 -15.52 -9.30 -12.21
CA LEU A 224 -14.88 -9.98 -11.06
C LEU A 224 -15.06 -11.51 -11.05
N PRO A 225 -16.27 -12.08 -11.26
CA PRO A 225 -16.44 -13.54 -11.25
C PRO A 225 -15.74 -14.23 -12.43
N VAL A 226 -15.63 -13.54 -13.57
CA VAL A 226 -14.97 -14.04 -14.78
C VAL A 226 -13.45 -14.00 -14.60
N ILE A 227 -12.90 -12.91 -14.04
CA ILE A 227 -11.47 -12.78 -13.75
C ILE A 227 -11.01 -13.83 -12.71
N ASP A 228 -11.76 -14.05 -11.62
CA ASP A 228 -11.38 -15.08 -10.64
C ASP A 228 -11.47 -16.51 -11.23
N LYS A 229 -12.50 -16.79 -12.04
CA LYS A 229 -12.60 -18.07 -12.77
C LYS A 229 -11.42 -18.26 -13.73
N VAL A 230 -11.05 -17.25 -14.51
CA VAL A 230 -9.92 -17.31 -15.45
C VAL A 230 -8.59 -17.42 -14.71
N PHE A 231 -8.40 -16.70 -13.60
CA PHE A 231 -7.23 -16.83 -12.74
C PHE A 231 -7.04 -18.29 -12.27
N ARG A 232 -8.09 -18.93 -11.74
CA ARG A 232 -8.03 -20.34 -11.30
C ARG A 232 -7.67 -21.30 -12.44
N VAL A 233 -8.24 -21.10 -13.63
CA VAL A 233 -7.92 -21.91 -14.81
C VAL A 233 -6.47 -21.69 -15.25
N LEU A 234 -5.98 -20.45 -15.29
CA LEU A 234 -4.59 -20.11 -15.62
C LEU A 234 -3.59 -20.70 -14.62
N VAL A 235 -3.89 -20.70 -13.32
CA VAL A 235 -3.07 -21.34 -12.29
C VAL A 235 -2.90 -22.83 -12.59
N GLU A 236 -3.98 -23.58 -12.78
CA GLU A 236 -3.89 -25.03 -13.02
C GLU A 236 -3.27 -25.35 -14.38
N SER A 237 -3.59 -24.59 -15.44
CA SER A 237 -3.09 -24.84 -16.80
C SER A 237 -1.62 -24.42 -17.02
N THR A 238 -1.03 -23.61 -16.14
CA THR A 238 0.40 -23.26 -16.17
C THR A 238 1.25 -24.00 -15.13
N LYS A 239 0.63 -24.67 -14.15
CA LYS A 239 1.24 -25.43 -13.04
C LYS A 239 2.38 -26.39 -13.43
N GLY A 240 2.28 -27.02 -14.62
CA GLY A 240 3.33 -27.91 -15.14
C GLY A 240 4.56 -27.21 -15.72
N ILE A 241 4.53 -25.88 -15.88
CA ILE A 241 5.57 -25.10 -16.56
C ILE A 241 6.48 -24.44 -15.52
N LYS A 242 7.61 -25.10 -15.21
CA LYS A 242 8.60 -24.63 -14.23
C LYS A 242 9.00 -23.17 -14.49
N GLY A 243 8.84 -22.33 -13.47
CA GLY A 243 9.17 -20.90 -13.50
C GLY A 243 8.02 -19.96 -13.86
N ALA A 244 6.83 -20.48 -14.20
CA ALA A 244 5.64 -19.65 -14.37
C ALA A 244 5.05 -19.25 -13.00
N LYS A 245 4.64 -17.98 -12.84
CA LYS A 245 3.87 -17.47 -11.68
C LYS A 245 2.61 -16.81 -12.23
N VAL A 246 1.44 -17.18 -11.68
CA VAL A 246 0.17 -16.52 -12.01
C VAL A 246 -0.27 -15.66 -10.83
N GLU A 247 -0.58 -14.39 -11.08
CA GLU A 247 -0.97 -13.42 -10.07
C GLU A 247 -2.38 -12.87 -10.36
N ASN A 248 -3.19 -12.73 -9.31
CA ASN A 248 -4.51 -12.12 -9.38
C ASN A 248 -4.43 -10.65 -8.98
N HIS A 249 -4.66 -9.73 -9.91
CA HIS A 249 -4.71 -8.28 -9.67
C HIS A 249 -6.15 -7.75 -9.54
N LYS A 250 -7.08 -8.57 -9.02
CA LYS A 250 -8.51 -8.30 -8.81
C LYS A 250 -9.33 -8.10 -10.10
N PHE A 251 -8.94 -7.15 -10.94
CA PHE A 251 -9.55 -6.90 -12.26
C PHE A 251 -8.66 -7.33 -13.44
N CYS A 252 -7.42 -7.77 -13.19
CA CYS A 252 -6.55 -8.40 -14.18
C CYS A 252 -6.00 -9.72 -13.63
N ALA A 253 -5.55 -10.61 -14.51
CA ALA A 253 -4.75 -11.78 -14.14
C ALA A 253 -3.44 -11.80 -14.95
N SER A 254 -2.30 -11.96 -14.29
CA SER A 254 -0.97 -11.86 -14.88
C SER A 254 -0.25 -13.20 -14.87
N VAL A 255 0.29 -13.62 -16.01
CA VAL A 255 1.09 -14.84 -16.17
C VAL A 255 2.52 -14.44 -16.48
N HIS A 256 3.37 -14.49 -15.46
CA HIS A 256 4.79 -14.17 -15.54
C HIS A 256 5.56 -15.32 -16.17
N TYR A 257 6.32 -15.04 -17.23
CA TYR A 257 7.20 -16.00 -17.89
C TYR A 257 8.68 -15.64 -17.72
N ARG A 258 9.00 -14.74 -16.77
CA ARG A 258 10.34 -14.20 -16.54
C ARG A 258 11.41 -15.26 -16.25
N ASN A 259 11.03 -16.25 -15.44
CA ASN A 259 11.87 -17.34 -14.94
C ASN A 259 11.65 -18.66 -15.71
N VAL A 260 10.94 -18.60 -16.84
CA VAL A 260 10.62 -19.75 -17.69
C VAL A 260 11.66 -19.87 -18.80
N GLU A 261 12.12 -21.09 -19.06
CA GLU A 261 13.04 -21.40 -20.16
C GLU A 261 12.47 -20.92 -21.52
N GLU A 262 13.30 -20.28 -22.36
CA GLU A 262 12.86 -19.64 -23.61
C GLU A 262 12.12 -20.61 -24.56
N LYS A 263 12.48 -21.90 -24.54
CA LYS A 263 11.83 -22.98 -25.31
C LYS A 263 10.35 -23.21 -24.93
N ASN A 264 9.96 -22.86 -23.70
CA ASN A 264 8.61 -23.06 -23.16
C ASN A 264 7.72 -21.81 -23.31
N TRP A 265 8.24 -20.68 -23.81
CA TRP A 265 7.47 -19.43 -23.94
C TRP A 265 6.25 -19.59 -24.87
N CYS A 266 6.41 -20.35 -25.97
CA CYS A 266 5.30 -20.71 -26.87
C CYS A 266 4.18 -21.44 -26.13
N VAL A 267 4.54 -22.35 -25.21
CA VAL A 267 3.59 -23.18 -24.47
C VAL A 267 2.76 -22.33 -23.51
N ILE A 268 3.39 -21.34 -22.85
CA ILE A 268 2.67 -20.35 -22.03
C ILE A 268 1.76 -19.48 -22.89
N ALA A 269 2.26 -18.90 -23.99
CA ALA A 269 1.44 -18.08 -24.89
C ALA A 269 0.20 -18.82 -25.40
N GLN A 270 0.39 -20.06 -25.87
CA GLN A 270 -0.68 -20.93 -26.34
C GLN A 270 -1.67 -21.28 -25.21
N CYS A 271 -1.17 -21.63 -24.02
CA CYS A 271 -2.00 -21.92 -22.85
C CYS A 271 -2.89 -20.73 -22.46
N VAL A 272 -2.32 -19.51 -22.35
CA VAL A 272 -3.11 -18.30 -22.05
C VAL A 272 -4.12 -18.00 -23.18
N HIS A 273 -3.75 -18.24 -24.44
CA HIS A 273 -4.67 -18.07 -25.57
C HIS A 273 -5.85 -19.05 -25.53
N ASP A 274 -5.60 -20.33 -25.28
CA ASP A 274 -6.63 -21.37 -25.28
C ASP A 274 -7.61 -21.21 -24.12
N VAL A 275 -7.15 -20.71 -22.97
CA VAL A 275 -8.04 -20.25 -21.89
C VAL A 275 -8.89 -19.08 -22.37
N LEU A 276 -8.29 -18.05 -22.99
CA LEU A 276 -9.01 -16.85 -23.45
C LEU A 276 -10.05 -17.10 -24.55
N LYS A 277 -9.94 -18.18 -25.35
CA LYS A 277 -10.95 -18.55 -26.35
C LYS A 277 -12.36 -18.74 -25.74
N GLY A 278 -12.45 -19.09 -24.47
CA GLY A 278 -13.72 -19.21 -23.73
C GLY A 278 -14.29 -17.88 -23.21
N TYR A 279 -13.58 -16.76 -23.34
CA TYR A 279 -13.89 -15.49 -22.67
C TYR A 279 -13.69 -14.28 -23.61
N PRO A 280 -14.56 -14.09 -24.63
CA PRO A 280 -14.42 -13.00 -25.61
C PRO A 280 -14.58 -11.59 -25.02
N CYS A 281 -15.06 -11.48 -23.77
CA CYS A 281 -15.11 -10.23 -23.01
C CYS A 281 -13.76 -9.85 -22.36
N LEU A 282 -12.73 -10.67 -22.52
CA LEU A 282 -11.36 -10.44 -22.04
C LEU A 282 -10.37 -10.32 -23.22
N ARG A 283 -9.28 -9.57 -23.01
CA ARG A 283 -8.19 -9.37 -23.96
C ARG A 283 -6.84 -9.70 -23.32
N LEU A 284 -5.90 -10.10 -24.18
CA LEU A 284 -4.49 -10.27 -23.82
C LEU A 284 -3.71 -8.97 -24.06
N THR A 285 -2.89 -8.58 -23.11
CA THR A 285 -1.89 -7.51 -23.23
C THR A 285 -0.50 -8.02 -22.79
N HIS A 286 0.56 -7.40 -23.31
CA HIS A 286 1.95 -7.85 -23.05
C HIS A 286 2.71 -6.80 -22.23
N GLY A 287 3.19 -7.18 -21.06
CA GLY A 287 4.09 -6.39 -20.20
C GLY A 287 5.52 -6.93 -20.20
N ARG A 288 6.41 -6.38 -19.37
CA ARG A 288 7.84 -6.76 -19.33
C ARG A 288 8.04 -8.20 -18.79
N LYS A 289 8.07 -9.18 -19.71
CA LYS A 289 8.08 -10.64 -19.44
C LYS A 289 6.83 -11.17 -18.70
N VAL A 290 5.67 -10.56 -18.97
CA VAL A 290 4.37 -10.95 -18.41
C VAL A 290 3.28 -10.90 -19.48
N LEU A 291 2.38 -11.89 -19.46
CA LEU A 291 1.15 -11.93 -20.25
C LEU A 291 -0.02 -11.57 -19.35
N GLU A 292 -0.77 -10.53 -19.68
CA GLU A 292 -1.81 -9.97 -18.81
C GLU A 292 -3.18 -10.14 -19.45
N VAL A 293 -4.11 -10.74 -18.72
CA VAL A 293 -5.53 -10.83 -19.07
C VAL A 293 -6.28 -9.68 -18.42
N ARG A 294 -6.98 -8.88 -19.24
CA ARG A 294 -7.73 -7.69 -18.81
C ARG A 294 -9.14 -7.66 -19.45
N PRO A 295 -10.15 -7.03 -18.81
CA PRO A 295 -11.44 -6.74 -19.43
C PRO A 295 -11.36 -5.94 -20.74
N VAL A 296 -12.30 -6.20 -21.64
CA VAL A 296 -12.56 -5.40 -22.85
C VAL A 296 -13.53 -4.28 -22.51
N ILE A 297 -13.00 -3.23 -21.87
CA ILE A 297 -13.72 -1.98 -21.56
C ILE A 297 -12.89 -0.76 -21.98
N ASP A 298 -13.55 0.38 -22.18
CA ASP A 298 -12.89 1.67 -22.46
C ASP A 298 -12.36 2.31 -21.15
N TRP A 299 -11.34 1.67 -20.59
CA TRP A 299 -10.68 2.12 -19.37
C TRP A 299 -9.15 1.99 -19.44
N ASN A 300 -8.45 2.98 -18.90
CA ASN A 300 -6.99 3.06 -18.81
C ASN A 300 -6.58 4.06 -17.70
N LYS A 301 -5.27 4.24 -17.48
CA LYS A 301 -4.77 5.19 -16.47
C LYS A 301 -5.24 6.64 -16.72
N GLY A 302 -5.43 7.04 -17.98
CA GLY A 302 -6.00 8.35 -18.34
C GLY A 302 -7.45 8.54 -17.89
N LYS A 303 -8.30 7.54 -18.09
CA LYS A 303 -9.69 7.53 -17.58
C LYS A 303 -9.75 7.57 -16.05
N ALA A 304 -8.80 6.91 -15.37
CA ALA A 304 -8.67 7.02 -13.92
C ALA A 304 -8.30 8.45 -13.46
N VAL A 305 -7.41 9.15 -14.18
CA VAL A 305 -7.09 10.57 -13.91
C VAL A 305 -8.31 11.47 -14.16
N GLU A 306 -9.02 11.29 -15.27
CA GLU A 306 -10.24 12.05 -15.57
C GLU A 306 -11.31 11.86 -14.48
N PHE A 307 -11.56 10.62 -14.05
CA PHE A 307 -12.49 10.29 -12.96
C PHE A 307 -12.07 10.88 -11.61
N LEU A 308 -10.79 10.85 -11.27
CA LEU A 308 -10.28 11.42 -10.02
C LEU A 308 -10.37 12.96 -10.02
N LEU A 309 -10.09 13.62 -11.16
CA LEU A 309 -10.29 15.06 -11.30
C LEU A 309 -11.78 15.45 -11.19
N ASP A 310 -12.69 14.66 -11.76
CA ASP A 310 -14.13 14.89 -11.62
C ASP A 310 -14.60 14.70 -10.16
N SER A 311 -14.17 13.60 -9.53
CA SER A 311 -14.46 13.29 -8.12
C SER A 311 -13.93 14.34 -7.12
N LEU A 312 -12.90 15.10 -7.51
CA LEU A 312 -12.35 16.23 -6.74
C LEU A 312 -13.04 17.58 -7.06
N GLY A 313 -14.01 17.63 -7.98
CA GLY A 313 -14.64 18.86 -8.44
C GLY A 313 -13.71 19.74 -9.28
N LEU A 314 -12.72 19.14 -9.95
CA LEU A 314 -11.68 19.82 -10.73
C LEU A 314 -11.87 19.71 -12.25
N SER A 315 -12.65 18.74 -12.74
CA SER A 315 -12.95 18.51 -14.17
C SER A 315 -13.43 19.76 -14.92
N ASN A 316 -14.32 20.56 -14.31
CA ASN A 316 -14.93 21.72 -14.95
C ASN A 316 -14.19 23.05 -14.65
N SER A 317 -13.03 23.01 -13.99
CA SER A 317 -12.29 24.19 -13.55
C SER A 317 -11.12 24.51 -14.48
N HIS A 318 -11.16 25.65 -15.18
CA HIS A 318 -10.02 26.14 -15.99
C HIS A 318 -8.78 26.48 -15.13
N ASP A 319 -8.99 26.78 -13.85
CA ASP A 319 -7.94 27.09 -12.87
C ASP A 319 -7.35 25.83 -12.21
N VAL A 320 -7.13 24.77 -12.99
CA VAL A 320 -6.53 23.50 -12.55
C VAL A 320 -5.17 23.28 -13.18
N LEU A 321 -4.27 22.69 -12.40
CA LEU A 321 -3.00 22.13 -12.85
C LEU A 321 -2.82 20.71 -12.31
N ALA A 322 -3.20 19.73 -13.12
CA ALA A 322 -2.95 18.32 -12.86
C ALA A 322 -1.54 17.93 -13.36
N ILE A 323 -0.73 17.30 -12.50
CA ILE A 323 0.61 16.85 -12.83
C ILE A 323 0.67 15.33 -12.66
N TYR A 324 1.04 14.61 -13.72
CA TYR A 324 1.22 13.15 -13.67
C TYR A 324 2.70 12.76 -13.84
N MET A 325 3.22 11.87 -12.98
CA MET A 325 4.56 11.28 -13.11
C MET A 325 4.48 9.77 -13.42
N GLY A 326 5.26 9.29 -14.39
CA GLY A 326 5.28 7.88 -14.80
C GLY A 326 6.51 7.45 -15.61
N ASP A 327 6.85 6.16 -15.62
CA ASP A 327 7.94 5.53 -16.42
C ASP A 327 7.41 4.85 -17.70
N ASP A 328 6.16 4.40 -17.68
CA ASP A 328 5.73 3.21 -18.40
C ASP A 328 4.91 3.53 -19.67
N LYS A 329 4.54 2.50 -20.44
CA LYS A 329 3.75 2.67 -21.66
C LYS A 329 2.26 2.92 -21.37
N THR A 330 1.74 2.52 -20.20
CA THR A 330 0.35 2.80 -19.79
C THR A 330 0.18 4.21 -19.20
N ASP A 331 1.26 4.83 -18.71
CA ASP A 331 1.29 6.24 -18.31
C ASP A 331 1.06 7.21 -19.49
N GLU A 332 1.38 6.80 -20.72
CA GLU A 332 1.09 7.56 -21.94
C GLU A 332 -0.39 7.91 -22.10
N ASP A 333 -1.31 7.04 -21.64
CA ASP A 333 -2.74 7.33 -21.66
C ASP A 333 -3.10 8.50 -20.73
N ALA A 334 -2.42 8.62 -19.57
CA ALA A 334 -2.59 9.72 -18.64
C ALA A 334 -1.92 11.01 -19.13
N PHE A 335 -0.70 10.93 -19.65
CA PHE A 335 -0.03 12.06 -20.29
C PHE A 335 -0.86 12.64 -21.44
N LYS A 336 -1.46 11.77 -22.26
CA LYS A 336 -2.35 12.13 -23.36
C LYS A 336 -3.65 12.78 -22.86
N ALA A 337 -4.32 12.22 -21.86
CA ALA A 337 -5.56 12.79 -21.30
C ALA A 337 -5.33 14.23 -20.78
N LEU A 338 -4.28 14.45 -19.98
CA LEU A 338 -3.93 15.78 -19.48
C LEU A 338 -3.64 16.78 -20.60
N ARG A 339 -2.92 16.33 -21.64
CA ARG A 339 -2.54 17.14 -22.81
C ARG A 339 -3.71 17.48 -23.73
N GLN A 340 -4.65 16.56 -23.95
CA GLN A 340 -5.82 16.78 -24.80
C GLN A 340 -6.81 17.74 -24.13
N ASN A 341 -7.10 17.53 -22.84
CA ASN A 341 -8.08 18.32 -22.10
C ASN A 341 -7.50 19.63 -21.51
N LYS A 342 -6.18 19.84 -21.61
CA LYS A 342 -5.42 21.01 -21.13
C LYS A 342 -5.46 21.25 -19.61
N TYR A 343 -5.87 20.27 -18.82
CA TYR A 343 -5.87 20.36 -17.35
C TYR A 343 -4.46 20.35 -16.73
N GLY A 344 -3.43 20.03 -17.49
CA GLY A 344 -2.04 20.10 -17.04
C GLY A 344 -1.11 19.26 -17.91
N PHE A 345 -0.13 18.57 -17.30
CA PHE A 345 0.93 17.90 -18.06
C PHE A 345 1.48 16.61 -17.41
N GLY A 346 2.01 15.76 -18.28
CA GLY A 346 2.82 14.61 -17.91
C GLY A 346 4.31 14.94 -17.74
N ILE A 347 4.95 14.22 -16.82
CA ILE A 347 6.40 14.16 -16.59
C ILE A 347 6.85 12.70 -16.76
N LEU A 348 7.66 12.42 -17.79
CA LEU A 348 8.20 11.09 -18.04
C LEU A 348 9.49 10.85 -17.24
N VAL A 349 9.47 9.85 -16.35
CA VAL A 349 10.65 9.30 -15.69
C VAL A 349 11.38 8.37 -16.66
N SER A 350 12.58 8.74 -17.09
CA SER A 350 13.36 7.90 -18.00
C SER A 350 14.85 8.26 -18.01
N SER A 351 15.71 7.24 -17.95
CA SER A 351 17.15 7.36 -18.19
C SER A 351 17.53 7.31 -19.67
N SER A 352 16.61 6.89 -20.55
CA SER A 352 16.82 6.76 -22.00
C SER A 352 15.77 7.57 -22.80
N PRO A 353 16.10 8.08 -23.99
CA PRO A 353 15.13 8.71 -24.88
C PRO A 353 13.95 7.77 -25.21
N LYS A 354 12.71 8.28 -25.07
CA LYS A 354 11.45 7.62 -25.45
C LYS A 354 10.56 8.66 -26.16
N GLU A 355 9.82 8.29 -27.19
CA GLU A 355 8.74 9.16 -27.68
C GLU A 355 7.56 9.14 -26.71
N THR A 356 6.99 10.31 -26.39
CA THR A 356 6.03 10.47 -25.29
C THR A 356 5.07 11.63 -25.51
N ASN A 357 3.87 11.55 -24.91
CA ASN A 357 2.91 12.63 -24.82
C ASN A 357 3.22 13.61 -23.67
N ALA A 358 4.15 13.29 -22.77
CA ALA A 358 4.61 14.17 -21.70
C ALA A 358 5.13 15.54 -22.21
N TYR A 359 5.13 16.55 -21.34
CA TYR A 359 5.75 17.86 -21.62
C TYR A 359 7.19 17.93 -21.08
N TYR A 360 7.44 17.27 -19.95
CA TYR A 360 8.71 17.31 -19.26
C TYR A 360 9.29 15.89 -19.10
N SER A 361 10.59 15.81 -18.91
CA SER A 361 11.29 14.58 -18.54
C SER A 361 11.90 14.68 -17.13
N LEU A 362 12.21 13.54 -16.54
CA LEU A 362 13.05 13.43 -15.34
C LEU A 362 14.15 12.40 -15.61
N LYS A 363 15.34 12.90 -15.94
CA LYS A 363 16.56 12.09 -16.12
C LYS A 363 17.18 11.76 -14.77
N ASP A 364 16.51 10.92 -13.99
CA ASP A 364 17.18 10.04 -13.04
C ASP A 364 16.24 8.93 -12.54
N PRO A 365 16.64 7.65 -12.57
CA PRO A 365 15.94 6.61 -11.83
C PRO A 365 16.29 6.63 -10.33
N THR A 366 17.38 7.31 -9.92
CA THR A 366 17.72 7.51 -8.50
C THR A 366 16.65 8.34 -7.79
N GLU A 367 16.45 8.07 -6.51
CA GLU A 367 15.39 8.70 -5.73
C GLU A 367 15.62 10.21 -5.59
N ASP A 368 16.86 10.65 -5.47
CA ASP A 368 17.31 12.06 -5.45
C ASP A 368 16.55 12.99 -6.39
N GLY A 369 16.44 12.65 -7.68
CA GLY A 369 15.82 13.53 -8.68
C GLY A 369 14.32 13.69 -8.46
N LYS A 370 13.65 12.60 -8.09
CA LYS A 370 12.22 12.52 -7.78
C LYS A 370 11.94 13.24 -6.46
N LEU A 371 12.76 12.98 -5.44
CA LEU A 371 12.69 13.55 -4.10
C LEU A 371 12.85 15.07 -4.15
N LYS A 372 13.84 15.58 -4.89
CA LYS A 372 14.07 17.03 -5.07
C LYS A 372 12.91 17.73 -5.78
N LEU A 373 12.20 17.05 -6.69
CA LEU A 373 11.03 17.60 -7.38
C LEU A 373 9.81 17.69 -6.43
N LEU A 374 9.51 16.60 -5.71
CA LEU A 374 8.41 16.57 -4.73
C LEU A 374 8.70 17.53 -3.57
N ALA A 375 9.91 17.53 -3.00
CA ALA A 375 10.30 18.43 -1.91
C ALA A 375 10.20 19.92 -2.30
N ARG A 376 10.70 20.33 -3.48
CA ARG A 376 10.54 21.72 -3.96
C ARG A 376 9.06 22.10 -4.12
N SER A 377 8.18 21.15 -4.43
CA SER A 377 6.73 21.38 -4.52
C SER A 377 6.11 21.67 -3.14
N THR A 378 6.64 21.09 -2.06
CA THR A 378 6.12 21.31 -0.69
C THR A 378 6.48 22.68 -0.11
N SER A 379 7.52 23.33 -0.62
CA SER A 379 7.90 24.71 -0.24
C SER A 379 6.84 25.77 -0.59
N LEU A 380 5.79 25.41 -1.34
CA LEU A 380 4.71 26.32 -1.74
C LEU A 380 4.03 27.04 -0.57
N LYS A 381 3.96 26.42 0.63
CA LYS A 381 3.28 27.02 1.81
C LYS A 381 3.94 28.29 2.35
N LEU A 382 5.23 28.53 2.05
CA LEU A 382 5.94 29.76 2.49
C LEU A 382 5.51 31.00 1.70
N ASN A 383 5.11 30.85 0.43
CA ASN A 383 4.72 31.95 -0.44
C ASN A 383 3.20 32.18 -0.54
N PHE A 384 2.38 31.20 -0.15
CA PHE A 384 0.91 31.29 -0.15
C PHE A 384 0.34 31.20 1.27
N ARG A 385 0.50 32.27 2.06
CA ARG A 385 -0.19 32.42 3.36
C ARG A 385 -1.64 32.86 3.15
N TYR A 386 -2.59 32.02 3.55
CA TYR A 386 -3.91 32.46 3.99
C TYR A 386 -4.30 31.81 5.33
N LEU A 387 -5.21 32.48 6.03
CA LEU A 387 -5.48 32.33 7.47
C LEU A 387 -6.13 31.00 7.86
N LEU A 388 -5.59 30.34 8.89
CA LEU A 388 -6.37 29.77 9.99
C LEU A 388 -5.54 29.86 11.29
N SER A 389 -6.16 30.25 12.39
CA SER A 389 -5.55 30.36 13.72
C SER A 389 -6.42 29.67 14.77
N PHE A 390 -5.77 29.01 15.74
CA PHE A 390 -6.44 28.40 16.89
C PHE A 390 -5.74 28.84 18.19
N PRO A 391 -6.49 29.21 19.24
CA PRO A 391 -5.92 29.65 20.51
C PRO A 391 -5.48 28.47 21.38
N ARG A 392 -4.37 28.63 22.10
CA ARG A 392 -3.93 27.68 23.15
C ARG A 392 -4.47 28.13 24.51
N ILE A 393 -5.20 27.25 25.19
CA ILE A 393 -5.59 27.44 26.61
C ILE A 393 -4.38 27.08 27.50
N ARG A 394 -4.16 27.83 28.58
CA ARG A 394 -3.26 27.47 29.68
C ARG A 394 -4.08 26.93 30.85
N ALA A 395 -3.67 25.79 31.41
CA ALA A 395 -4.08 25.40 32.76
C ALA A 395 -3.21 26.16 33.80
N ALA A 396 -3.77 26.41 34.97
CA ALA A 396 -3.08 27.04 36.10
C ALA A 396 -2.83 26.00 37.21
N THR A 397 -1.69 26.12 37.88
CA THR A 397 -1.33 25.31 39.05
C THR A 397 -1.62 26.08 40.33
N ASN A 398 -2.47 25.53 41.19
CA ASN A 398 -2.59 25.94 42.59
C ASN A 398 -1.85 24.96 43.51
N SER A 399 -1.53 25.40 44.73
CA SER A 399 -0.70 24.69 45.70
C SER A 399 -1.44 24.48 47.02
N SER A 400 -1.03 23.45 47.79
CA SER A 400 -0.59 23.64 49.19
C SER A 400 -0.12 22.34 49.85
N LEU A 401 0.96 22.47 50.62
CA LEU A 401 1.26 21.82 51.92
C LEU A 401 0.60 20.46 52.27
N ASP A 402 1.45 19.45 52.47
CA ASP A 402 1.49 18.74 53.76
C ASP A 402 2.96 18.41 54.12
N ALA A 403 3.22 18.10 55.40
CA ALA A 403 4.53 17.91 56.00
C ALA A 403 4.62 16.64 56.88
N GLY A 404 4.02 15.53 56.42
CA GLY A 404 4.27 14.19 56.95
C GLY A 404 5.61 13.58 56.47
N LEU A 405 5.97 12.41 57.01
CA LEU A 405 7.18 11.68 56.58
C LEU A 405 7.07 11.30 55.10
N ARG A 406 7.89 11.93 54.25
CA ARG A 406 8.06 11.52 52.86
C ARG A 406 8.74 10.16 52.81
N THR A 407 8.09 9.19 52.19
CA THR A 407 8.70 7.90 51.84
C THR A 407 9.67 8.06 50.66
N GLU A 408 10.43 7.01 50.38
CA GLU A 408 11.20 6.90 49.14
C GLU A 408 10.27 6.95 47.90
N LEU A 409 9.05 6.43 48.00
CA LEU A 409 8.04 6.48 46.93
C LEU A 409 7.57 7.91 46.67
N ASP A 410 7.26 8.67 47.72
CA ASP A 410 6.92 10.11 47.65
C ASP A 410 8.08 10.96 47.17
N SER A 411 9.31 10.44 47.26
CA SER A 411 10.51 11.11 46.78
C SER A 411 10.70 10.86 45.27
N VAL A 412 10.58 9.61 44.81
CA VAL A 412 10.71 9.22 43.40
C VAL A 412 9.58 9.76 42.53
N SER A 413 8.35 9.88 43.06
CA SER A 413 7.20 10.42 42.32
C SER A 413 7.36 11.87 41.84
N ASN A 414 8.27 12.66 42.45
CA ASN A 414 8.62 14.00 41.96
C ASN A 414 9.49 13.97 40.67
N PHE A 415 10.11 12.83 40.37
CA PHE A 415 11.07 12.67 39.26
C PHE A 415 10.57 11.73 38.16
N SER A 416 9.57 10.87 38.44
CA SER A 416 9.07 9.87 37.49
C SER A 416 7.62 9.48 37.79
N GLU A 417 6.87 9.21 36.73
CA GLU A 417 5.52 8.66 36.83
C GLU A 417 5.57 7.21 37.36
N ILE A 418 4.82 6.91 38.42
CA ILE A 418 4.83 5.61 39.10
C ILE A 418 3.75 4.69 38.53
N VAL A 419 4.18 3.62 37.86
CA VAL A 419 3.30 2.61 37.27
C VAL A 419 3.56 1.24 37.93
N PRO A 420 2.61 0.66 38.69
CA PRO A 420 2.76 -0.69 39.22
C PRO A 420 2.59 -1.74 38.10
N ASP A 421 3.62 -2.58 37.87
CA ASP A 421 3.57 -3.67 36.87
C ASP A 421 2.87 -4.95 37.41
N THR A 422 2.36 -4.91 38.65
CA THR A 422 1.47 -5.93 39.24
C THR A 422 0.51 -5.26 40.22
N VAL A 423 -0.80 -5.33 39.95
CA VAL A 423 -1.84 -4.85 40.90
C VAL A 423 -2.53 -6.06 41.53
N ILE A 424 -1.88 -6.63 42.55
CA ILE A 424 -2.33 -7.79 43.32
C ILE A 424 -2.67 -7.36 44.76
N PHE A 425 -3.12 -6.10 44.90
CA PHE A 425 -3.54 -5.47 46.14
C PHE A 425 -4.73 -4.56 45.80
N ASP A 426 -5.89 -4.76 46.42
CA ASP A 426 -7.09 -3.95 46.19
C ASP A 426 -7.04 -2.57 46.91
N ASP A 427 -5.88 -2.20 47.44
CA ASP A 427 -5.61 -1.03 48.30
C ASP A 427 -5.30 0.26 47.49
N PHE A 428 -6.12 0.53 46.48
CA PHE A 428 -5.99 1.67 45.56
C PHE A 428 -6.04 3.04 46.27
N GLU A 429 -6.63 3.11 47.48
CA GLU A 429 -6.70 4.33 48.28
C GLU A 429 -5.34 4.77 48.84
N LYS A 430 -4.45 3.82 49.17
CA LYS A 430 -3.10 4.13 49.68
C LYS A 430 -2.07 4.34 48.58
N PHE A 431 -2.24 3.67 47.45
CA PHE A 431 -1.30 3.71 46.32
C PHE A 431 -2.04 3.93 45.00
N PRO A 432 -2.64 5.12 44.77
CA PRO A 432 -3.39 5.41 43.55
C PRO A 432 -2.48 5.32 42.30
N PRO A 433 -2.69 4.34 41.39
CA PRO A 433 -1.82 4.18 40.23
C PRO A 433 -2.09 5.25 39.18
N THR A 434 -1.05 5.77 38.52
CA THR A 434 -1.26 6.68 37.37
C THR A 434 -1.67 5.92 36.11
N ALA A 435 -1.16 4.70 35.94
CA ALA A 435 -1.43 3.77 34.85
C ALA A 435 -1.41 2.32 35.39
N ALA A 436 -1.86 1.35 34.59
CA ALA A 436 -1.85 -0.07 34.98
C ALA A 436 -1.37 -1.00 33.84
N THR A 437 -0.96 -2.22 34.19
CA THR A 437 -0.66 -3.29 33.23
C THR A 437 -1.52 -4.52 33.50
N VAL A 438 -1.86 -5.26 32.42
CA VAL A 438 -2.64 -6.49 32.47
C VAL A 438 -1.90 -7.57 31.69
N SER A 439 -1.73 -8.74 32.30
CA SER A 439 -0.98 -9.85 31.75
C SER A 439 -1.58 -11.19 32.15
N SER A 440 -1.19 -12.23 31.42
CA SER A 440 -1.38 -13.64 31.79
C SER A 440 -0.95 -13.95 33.23
N SER A 441 0.15 -13.36 33.71
CA SER A 441 0.61 -13.47 35.10
C SER A 441 -0.34 -12.81 36.09
N LEU A 442 -0.93 -11.65 35.75
CA LEU A 442 -1.94 -10.98 36.59
C LEU A 442 -3.23 -11.81 36.66
N LEU A 443 -3.70 -12.34 35.52
CA LEU A 443 -4.87 -13.23 35.50
C LEU A 443 -4.63 -14.50 36.34
N LEU A 444 -3.43 -15.07 36.29
CA LEU A 444 -3.07 -16.22 37.14
C LEU A 444 -3.08 -15.86 38.63
N GLY A 445 -2.63 -14.65 38.99
CA GLY A 445 -2.73 -14.11 40.34
C GLY A 445 -4.18 -13.95 40.82
N ILE A 446 -5.04 -13.33 39.99
CA ILE A 446 -6.48 -13.18 40.27
C ILE A 446 -7.16 -14.56 40.40
N CYS A 447 -6.80 -15.54 39.57
CA CYS A 447 -7.31 -16.90 39.69
C CYS A 447 -6.93 -17.58 41.01
N GLY A 448 -5.82 -17.19 41.63
CA GLY A 448 -5.36 -17.68 42.93
C GLY A 448 -5.91 -16.94 44.16
N LEU A 449 -6.67 -15.85 43.97
CA LEU A 449 -7.22 -15.01 45.04
C LEU A 449 -8.76 -15.01 44.97
N PRO A 450 -9.48 -15.54 45.98
CA PRO A 450 -10.94 -15.61 45.93
C PRO A 450 -11.62 -14.25 46.10
N ASP A 451 -11.02 -13.35 46.89
CA ASP A 451 -11.69 -12.13 47.41
C ASP A 451 -11.31 -10.81 46.69
N THR A 452 -10.45 -10.85 45.65
CA THR A 452 -10.04 -9.63 44.92
C THR A 452 -11.17 -9.07 44.05
N ILE A 453 -11.24 -7.74 43.92
CA ILE A 453 -12.30 -7.04 43.17
C ILE A 453 -12.36 -7.45 41.70
N PHE A 454 -11.23 -7.91 41.14
CA PHE A 454 -11.11 -8.34 39.74
C PHE A 454 -11.57 -9.78 39.48
N ARG A 455 -11.95 -10.54 40.51
CA ARG A 455 -12.40 -11.94 40.38
C ARG A 455 -13.58 -12.08 39.41
N ASN A 456 -14.58 -11.20 39.57
CA ASN A 456 -15.77 -11.16 38.72
C ASN A 456 -15.44 -10.91 37.24
N ALA A 457 -14.40 -10.14 36.91
CA ALA A 457 -14.01 -9.86 35.53
C ALA A 457 -13.55 -11.13 34.80
N VAL A 458 -12.88 -12.04 35.51
CA VAL A 458 -12.45 -13.35 35.00
C VAL A 458 -13.63 -14.32 34.91
N ASP A 459 -14.47 -14.39 35.94
CA ASP A 459 -15.62 -15.30 35.93
C ASP A 459 -16.69 -14.91 34.91
N MET A 460 -16.91 -13.61 34.66
CA MET A 460 -17.74 -13.13 33.54
C MET A 460 -17.17 -13.50 32.16
N ALA A 461 -15.84 -13.56 32.00
CA ALA A 461 -15.23 -14.03 30.75
C ALA A 461 -15.49 -15.53 30.56
N LEU A 462 -15.31 -16.34 31.61
CA LEU A 462 -15.58 -17.79 31.58
C LEU A 462 -17.06 -18.13 31.36
N ALA A 463 -17.98 -17.25 31.75
CA ALA A 463 -19.41 -17.38 31.50
C ALA A 463 -19.84 -17.05 30.05
N ASP A 464 -18.92 -16.61 29.17
CA ASP A 464 -19.28 -16.15 27.83
C ASP A 464 -19.81 -17.27 26.94
N SER A 465 -21.07 -17.14 26.50
CA SER A 465 -21.70 -18.09 25.58
C SER A 465 -21.04 -18.10 24.20
N GLY A 466 -20.51 -16.96 23.74
CA GLY A 466 -19.80 -16.85 22.46
C GLY A 466 -18.58 -17.77 22.41
N CYS A 467 -17.63 -17.55 23.32
CA CYS A 467 -16.46 -18.41 23.47
C CYS A 467 -16.84 -19.89 23.70
N SER A 468 -17.87 -20.14 24.53
CA SER A 468 -18.33 -21.51 24.83
C SER A 468 -18.78 -22.32 23.60
N THR A 469 -19.31 -21.67 22.56
CA THR A 469 -19.74 -22.37 21.32
C THR A 469 -18.60 -22.77 20.38
N LEU A 470 -17.36 -22.33 20.60
CA LEU A 470 -16.23 -22.65 19.73
C LEU A 470 -15.83 -24.13 19.86
N GLU A 471 -15.98 -24.92 18.79
CA GLU A 471 -15.67 -26.37 18.78
C GLU A 471 -14.20 -26.67 19.12
N ASN A 472 -13.27 -25.89 18.60
CA ASN A 472 -11.83 -26.06 18.83
C ASN A 472 -11.43 -25.57 20.23
N SER A 473 -10.84 -26.46 21.04
CA SER A 473 -10.48 -26.18 22.43
C SER A 473 -9.41 -25.09 22.62
N GLU A 474 -8.51 -24.89 21.66
CA GLU A 474 -7.48 -23.85 21.73
C GLU A 474 -8.05 -22.48 21.36
N MET A 475 -8.87 -22.41 20.31
CA MET A 475 -9.60 -21.17 19.98
C MET A 475 -10.57 -20.78 21.10
N ARG A 476 -11.24 -21.75 21.72
CA ARG A 476 -12.08 -21.55 22.91
C ARG A 476 -11.28 -20.95 24.08
N LEU A 477 -10.11 -21.53 24.40
CA LEU A 477 -9.26 -21.02 25.48
C LEU A 477 -8.71 -19.62 25.17
N SER A 478 -8.27 -19.35 23.93
CA SER A 478 -7.79 -18.03 23.53
C SER A 478 -8.90 -16.96 23.62
N CYS A 479 -10.14 -17.32 23.26
CA CYS A 479 -11.31 -16.45 23.40
C CYS A 479 -11.57 -16.08 24.87
N PHE A 480 -11.57 -17.07 25.78
CA PHE A 480 -11.74 -16.82 27.21
C PHE A 480 -10.61 -15.98 27.81
N VAL A 481 -9.34 -16.27 27.48
CA VAL A 481 -8.20 -15.48 27.95
C VAL A 481 -8.27 -14.04 27.44
N ASN A 482 -8.60 -13.83 26.16
CA ASN A 482 -8.76 -12.50 25.59
C ASN A 482 -9.87 -11.70 26.29
N LYS A 483 -11.03 -12.31 26.56
CA LYS A 483 -12.10 -11.64 27.32
C LYS A 483 -11.70 -11.36 28.77
N ALA A 484 -10.95 -12.26 29.43
CA ALA A 484 -10.46 -12.02 30.79
C ALA A 484 -9.45 -10.86 30.86
N LEU A 485 -8.51 -10.78 29.92
CA LEU A 485 -7.57 -9.66 29.78
C LEU A 485 -8.31 -8.33 29.59
N VAL A 486 -9.31 -8.31 28.71
CA VAL A 486 -10.10 -7.12 28.39
C VAL A 486 -10.99 -6.68 29.56
N ASN A 487 -11.69 -7.61 30.21
CA ASN A 487 -12.55 -7.28 31.34
C ASN A 487 -11.75 -6.66 32.50
N VAL A 488 -10.64 -7.31 32.89
CA VAL A 488 -9.74 -6.81 33.95
C VAL A 488 -9.12 -5.47 33.57
N GLY A 489 -8.71 -5.29 32.31
CA GLY A 489 -8.22 -4.00 31.83
C GLY A 489 -9.28 -2.91 31.78
N GLY A 490 -10.54 -3.27 31.51
CA GLY A 490 -11.67 -2.35 31.51
C GLY A 490 -12.06 -1.90 32.91
N ASP A 491 -11.90 -2.74 33.93
CA ASP A 491 -12.05 -2.34 35.33
C ASP A 491 -10.88 -1.46 35.80
N LEU A 492 -9.64 -1.82 35.48
CA LEU A 492 -8.47 -0.97 35.76
C LEU A 492 -8.53 0.39 35.05
N ALA A 493 -9.11 0.48 33.84
CA ALA A 493 -9.26 1.74 33.11
C ALA A 493 -10.20 2.75 33.78
N LYS A 494 -11.06 2.29 34.69
CA LYS A 494 -11.92 3.12 35.55
C LYS A 494 -11.18 3.63 36.79
N LEU A 495 -10.15 2.89 37.23
CA LEU A 495 -9.40 3.15 38.46
C LEU A 495 -8.15 4.03 38.24
N VAL A 496 -7.57 4.05 37.03
CA VAL A 496 -6.36 4.84 36.73
C VAL A 496 -6.65 6.07 35.84
N PRO A 497 -6.04 7.24 36.09
CA PRO A 497 -6.24 8.44 35.27
C PRO A 497 -5.57 8.34 33.90
N GLY A 498 -4.41 7.68 33.81
CA GLY A 498 -3.65 7.41 32.59
C GLY A 498 -4.15 6.19 31.81
N ARG A 499 -3.23 5.42 31.24
CA ARG A 499 -3.49 4.33 30.29
C ARG A 499 -3.42 2.94 30.95
N VAL A 500 -4.05 1.95 30.34
CA VAL A 500 -3.97 0.53 30.71
C VAL A 500 -3.27 -0.25 29.61
N SER A 501 -2.25 -1.03 29.97
CA SER A 501 -1.43 -1.76 29.01
C SER A 501 -1.65 -3.27 29.06
N THR A 502 -2.16 -3.84 27.97
CA THR A 502 -2.64 -5.23 27.91
C THR A 502 -1.71 -6.12 27.10
N GLU A 503 -1.31 -7.27 27.65
CA GLU A 503 -0.45 -8.26 27.01
C GLU A 503 -1.07 -8.85 25.73
N VAL A 504 -0.27 -8.85 24.66
CA VAL A 504 -0.52 -9.63 23.44
C VAL A 504 0.11 -11.01 23.62
N ASP A 505 -0.62 -12.07 23.24
CA ASP A 505 -0.18 -13.47 23.41
C ASP A 505 1.26 -13.70 22.92
N ALA A 506 2.17 -13.99 23.86
CA ALA A 506 3.60 -14.12 23.59
C ALA A 506 3.95 -15.27 22.63
N ARG A 507 3.02 -16.20 22.35
CA ARG A 507 3.19 -17.23 21.31
C ARG A 507 3.23 -16.63 19.90
N LEU A 508 2.68 -15.43 19.73
CA LEU A 508 2.70 -14.67 18.48
C LEU A 508 3.97 -13.82 18.30
N ALA A 509 4.93 -13.86 19.25
CA ALA A 509 6.10 -12.97 19.26
C ALA A 509 6.96 -12.99 17.97
N TYR A 510 6.85 -14.01 17.12
CA TYR A 510 7.59 -14.12 15.85
C TYR A 510 6.69 -14.03 14.61
N ASP A 511 5.43 -13.59 14.75
CA ASP A 511 4.50 -13.33 13.67
C ASP A 511 3.92 -11.90 13.76
N THR A 512 4.45 -11.01 12.91
CA THR A 512 4.00 -9.62 12.78
C THR A 512 2.49 -9.51 12.49
N HIS A 513 1.95 -10.38 11.63
CA HIS A 513 0.54 -10.31 11.26
C HIS A 513 -0.36 -10.87 12.37
N GLY A 514 0.06 -11.97 13.00
CA GLY A 514 -0.58 -12.52 14.20
C GLY A 514 -0.70 -11.51 15.33
N ILE A 515 0.37 -10.76 15.63
CA ILE A 515 0.37 -9.68 16.63
C ILE A 515 -0.65 -8.59 16.25
N ILE A 516 -0.62 -8.09 15.01
CA ILE A 516 -1.54 -7.02 14.53
C ILE A 516 -3.00 -7.50 14.63
N LEU A 517 -3.31 -8.69 14.13
CA LEU A 517 -4.65 -9.29 14.20
C LEU A 517 -5.13 -9.45 15.64
N LYS A 518 -4.27 -9.91 16.55
CA LYS A 518 -4.60 -10.06 17.98
C LYS A 518 -4.83 -8.70 18.66
N VAL A 519 -4.10 -7.66 18.28
CA VAL A 519 -4.32 -6.29 18.79
C VAL A 519 -5.67 -5.72 18.31
N HIS A 520 -6.04 -5.90 17.03
CA HIS A 520 -7.37 -5.49 16.56
C HIS A 520 -8.50 -6.30 17.21
N GLU A 521 -8.29 -7.59 17.50
CA GLU A 521 -9.24 -8.43 18.25
C GLU A 521 -9.46 -7.88 19.68
N LEU A 522 -8.38 -7.56 20.40
CA LEU A 522 -8.45 -6.96 21.73
C LEU A 522 -9.08 -5.56 21.71
N LEU A 523 -8.79 -4.73 20.69
CA LEU A 523 -9.44 -3.42 20.49
C LEU A 523 -10.96 -3.55 20.32
N LYS A 524 -11.43 -4.52 19.53
CA LYS A 524 -12.85 -4.80 19.35
C LYS A 524 -13.51 -5.15 20.69
N LEU A 525 -12.90 -6.05 21.45
CA LEU A 525 -13.38 -6.43 22.78
C LEU A 525 -13.37 -5.24 23.76
N TYR A 526 -12.37 -4.36 23.72
CA TYR A 526 -12.36 -3.13 24.53
C TYR A 526 -13.49 -2.16 24.17
N SER A 527 -13.88 -2.09 22.90
CA SER A 527 -15.07 -1.34 22.46
C SER A 527 -16.37 -1.94 23.02
N GLU A 528 -16.47 -3.28 23.11
CA GLU A 528 -17.62 -3.97 23.73
C GLU A 528 -17.77 -3.65 25.24
N VAL A 529 -16.65 -3.40 25.95
CA VAL A 529 -16.66 -2.93 27.36
C VAL A 529 -16.56 -1.39 27.52
N ASN A 530 -16.75 -0.63 26.43
CA ASN A 530 -16.79 0.84 26.41
C ASN A 530 -15.51 1.55 26.90
N VAL A 531 -14.32 0.96 26.71
CA VAL A 531 -13.04 1.63 26.97
C VAL A 531 -12.56 2.33 25.70
N PRO A 532 -12.27 3.66 25.72
CA PRO A 532 -11.90 4.39 24.52
C PRO A 532 -10.42 4.11 24.12
N PRO A 533 -10.06 4.11 22.82
CA PRO A 533 -8.73 3.69 22.37
C PRO A 533 -7.55 4.47 22.99
N GLU A 534 -7.72 5.76 23.29
CA GLU A 534 -6.69 6.59 23.92
C GLU A 534 -6.36 6.21 25.38
N LYS A 535 -7.19 5.37 26.02
CA LYS A 535 -6.89 4.74 27.31
C LYS A 535 -6.03 3.48 27.19
N LEU A 536 -5.77 2.96 25.99
CA LEU A 536 -5.19 1.64 25.78
C LEU A 536 -3.72 1.69 25.32
N LEU A 537 -2.97 0.66 25.70
CA LEU A 537 -1.62 0.34 25.23
C LEU A 537 -1.51 -1.17 25.00
N PHE A 538 -0.91 -1.61 23.89
CA PHE A 538 -0.73 -3.06 23.64
C PHE A 538 0.71 -3.51 23.93
N LYS A 539 0.87 -4.39 24.93
CA LYS A 539 2.15 -4.85 25.46
C LYS A 539 2.69 -5.99 24.59
N ILE A 540 3.67 -5.70 23.75
CA ILE A 540 4.17 -6.54 22.65
C ILE A 540 5.63 -6.95 22.91
N PRO A 541 6.01 -8.24 22.77
CA PRO A 541 7.40 -8.68 22.85
C PRO A 541 8.31 -8.02 21.81
N SER A 542 9.46 -7.49 22.25
CA SER A 542 10.40 -6.70 21.43
C SER A 542 11.33 -7.56 20.56
N THR A 543 10.75 -8.52 19.85
CA THR A 543 11.40 -9.19 18.71
C THR A 543 11.44 -8.24 17.51
N TRP A 544 12.15 -8.61 16.43
CA TRP A 544 12.05 -7.85 15.17
C TRP A 544 10.60 -7.80 14.66
N GLN A 545 9.88 -8.92 14.71
CA GLN A 545 8.49 -9.03 14.26
C GLN A 545 7.51 -8.21 15.11
N GLY A 546 7.73 -8.12 16.42
CA GLY A 546 6.93 -7.30 17.33
C GLY A 546 7.23 -5.80 17.24
N ILE A 547 8.48 -5.44 16.96
CA ILE A 547 8.88 -4.05 16.66
C ILE A 547 8.27 -3.60 15.32
N GLU A 548 8.29 -4.45 14.29
CA GLU A 548 7.62 -4.15 13.01
C GLU A 548 6.09 -4.14 13.14
N ALA A 549 5.50 -4.99 13.98
CA ALA A 549 4.06 -4.94 14.30
C ALA A 549 3.70 -3.62 15.00
N SER A 550 4.50 -3.18 15.98
CA SER A 550 4.36 -1.88 16.62
C SER A 550 4.49 -0.73 15.63
N ARG A 551 5.46 -0.77 14.73
CA ARG A 551 5.65 0.26 13.69
C ARG A 551 4.40 0.45 12.84
N LEU A 552 3.65 -0.62 12.57
CA LEU A 552 2.39 -0.56 11.82
C LEU A 552 1.22 -0.08 12.71
N LEU A 553 1.10 -0.61 13.92
CA LEU A 553 0.05 -0.23 14.88
C LEU A 553 0.13 1.25 15.29
N GLU A 554 1.32 1.78 15.59
CA GLU A 554 1.51 3.20 15.92
C GLU A 554 1.20 4.12 14.72
N LEU A 555 1.44 3.66 13.48
CA LEU A 555 1.03 4.38 12.26
C LEU A 555 -0.49 4.39 12.06
N GLU A 556 -1.21 3.39 12.60
CA GLU A 556 -2.68 3.38 12.71
C GLU A 556 -3.19 4.19 13.93
N GLY A 557 -2.30 4.74 14.75
CA GLY A 557 -2.63 5.46 15.99
C GLY A 557 -2.93 4.54 17.19
N ILE A 558 -2.68 3.24 17.05
CA ILE A 558 -2.84 2.22 18.09
C ILE A 558 -1.57 2.18 18.92
N GLN A 559 -1.65 2.71 20.15
CA GLN A 559 -0.49 2.88 21.01
C GLN A 559 0.03 1.53 21.54
N THR A 560 1.34 1.36 21.55
CA THR A 560 2.03 0.10 21.88
C THR A 560 3.04 0.27 23.02
N HIS A 561 3.37 -0.86 23.65
CA HIS A 561 4.26 -0.96 24.78
C HIS A 561 5.24 -2.11 24.55
N LEU A 562 6.47 -1.78 24.17
CA LEU A 562 7.49 -2.74 23.78
C LEU A 562 8.14 -3.33 25.04
N THR A 563 7.84 -4.59 25.32
CA THR A 563 8.30 -5.32 26.51
C THR A 563 9.38 -6.33 26.15
N PHE A 564 10.08 -6.90 27.14
CA PHE A 564 11.24 -7.78 26.94
C PHE A 564 12.38 -7.14 26.12
N VAL A 565 12.67 -5.86 26.39
CA VAL A 565 13.85 -5.14 25.89
C VAL A 565 15.04 -5.43 26.81
N TYR A 566 16.11 -6.02 26.23
CA TYR A 566 17.32 -6.47 26.93
C TYR A 566 18.63 -5.91 26.35
N SER A 567 18.62 -5.32 25.14
CA SER A 567 19.82 -4.73 24.51
C SER A 567 19.55 -3.33 23.95
N PHE A 568 20.62 -2.56 23.71
CA PHE A 568 20.50 -1.24 23.10
C PHE A 568 19.89 -1.31 21.69
N ALA A 569 20.19 -2.36 20.92
CA ALA A 569 19.63 -2.56 19.59
C ALA A 569 18.10 -2.71 19.60
N GLN A 570 17.53 -3.46 20.55
CA GLN A 570 16.06 -3.55 20.69
C GLN A 570 15.44 -2.21 21.07
N ALA A 571 16.04 -1.49 22.03
CA ALA A 571 15.53 -0.20 22.50
C ALA A 571 15.56 0.86 21.39
N ALA A 572 16.66 0.94 20.64
CA ALA A 572 16.83 1.84 19.51
C ALA A 572 15.85 1.51 18.36
N ALA A 573 15.68 0.23 18.01
CA ALA A 573 14.73 -0.20 16.99
C ALA A 573 13.27 0.08 17.39
N ALA A 574 12.88 -0.18 18.64
CA ALA A 574 11.56 0.18 19.16
C ALA A 574 11.30 1.70 19.13
N ALA A 575 12.31 2.52 19.45
CA ALA A 575 12.20 3.98 19.35
C ALA A 575 12.10 4.47 17.90
N GLN A 576 12.81 3.82 16.96
CA GLN A 576 12.74 4.11 15.52
C GLN A 576 11.41 3.66 14.90
N ALA A 577 10.81 2.59 15.41
CA ALA A 577 9.46 2.15 15.06
C ALA A 577 8.36 3.11 15.55
N GLY A 578 8.66 3.98 16.51
CA GLY A 578 7.72 4.96 17.06
C GLY A 578 6.92 4.47 18.27
N ALA A 579 7.35 3.40 18.94
CA ALA A 579 6.66 2.82 20.08
C ALA A 579 6.36 3.84 21.20
N SER A 580 5.09 3.93 21.61
CA SER A 580 4.57 4.86 22.62
C SER A 580 5.14 4.61 24.02
N VAL A 581 5.51 3.37 24.36
CA VAL A 581 6.19 2.98 25.61
C VAL A 581 7.23 1.89 25.32
N ILE A 582 8.37 1.92 26.00
CA ILE A 582 9.47 0.94 25.87
C ILE A 582 9.92 0.51 27.28
N GLN A 583 9.77 -0.77 27.62
CA GLN A 583 10.09 -1.33 28.93
C GLN A 583 11.40 -2.12 28.90
N ILE A 584 12.48 -1.49 29.38
CA ILE A 584 13.81 -2.09 29.55
C ILE A 584 13.83 -2.91 30.86
N PHE A 585 14.24 -4.18 30.78
CA PHE A 585 14.17 -5.12 31.90
C PHE A 585 15.42 -5.12 32.78
N VAL A 586 15.53 -4.11 33.64
CA VAL A 586 16.67 -3.91 34.57
C VAL A 586 17.01 -5.19 35.37
N GLY A 587 16.04 -5.72 36.14
CA GLY A 587 16.27 -6.85 37.05
C GLY A 587 16.67 -8.15 36.35
N ARG A 588 16.00 -8.49 35.23
CA ARG A 588 16.34 -9.72 34.49
C ARG A 588 17.73 -9.65 33.84
N LEU A 589 18.17 -8.47 33.37
CA LEU A 589 19.53 -8.32 32.81
C LEU A 589 20.60 -8.45 33.91
N ARG A 590 20.33 -7.92 35.11
CA ARG A 590 21.16 -8.15 36.32
C ARG A 590 21.27 -9.64 36.69
N ASP A 591 20.15 -10.37 36.67
CA ASP A 591 20.13 -11.80 36.99
C ASP A 591 20.78 -12.67 35.91
N TRP A 592 20.69 -12.27 34.63
CA TRP A 592 21.44 -12.89 33.56
C TRP A 592 22.96 -12.70 33.73
N ALA A 593 23.40 -11.46 33.97
CA ALA A 593 24.81 -11.08 34.13
C ALA A 593 25.51 -11.73 35.34
N ARG A 594 24.75 -12.12 36.37
CA ARG A 594 25.27 -12.88 37.52
C ARG A 594 25.73 -14.29 37.16
N ASN A 595 25.17 -14.87 36.10
CA ASN A 595 25.33 -16.28 35.73
C ASN A 595 25.98 -16.48 34.35
N HIS A 596 26.13 -15.42 33.55
CA HIS A 596 26.69 -15.45 32.21
C HIS A 596 27.70 -14.31 32.03
N SER A 597 28.86 -14.63 31.46
CA SER A 597 29.90 -13.69 31.06
C SER A 597 30.03 -13.66 29.54
N SER A 598 30.82 -12.71 29.01
CA SER A 598 31.20 -12.62 27.59
C SER A 598 30.18 -11.96 26.65
N ASP A 599 29.16 -11.27 27.17
CA ASP A 599 28.44 -10.24 26.40
C ASP A 599 29.16 -8.90 26.53
N ALA A 600 29.37 -8.19 25.41
CA ALA A 600 30.20 -7.00 25.38
C ALA A 600 29.54 -5.75 26.00
N GLU A 601 28.21 -5.62 25.97
CA GLU A 601 27.50 -4.51 26.62
C GLU A 601 27.46 -4.73 28.14
N VAL A 602 27.15 -5.96 28.57
CA VAL A 602 27.08 -6.37 29.98
C VAL A 602 28.46 -6.35 30.64
N ASP A 603 29.46 -7.00 30.06
CA ASP A 603 30.84 -7.02 30.59
C ASP A 603 31.39 -5.60 30.75
N ALA A 604 31.04 -4.67 29.85
CA ALA A 604 31.50 -3.29 29.92
C ALA A 604 30.86 -2.51 31.09
N ALA A 605 29.58 -2.73 31.39
CA ALA A 605 28.93 -2.14 32.57
C ALA A 605 29.49 -2.74 33.87
N VAL A 606 29.63 -4.06 33.95
CA VAL A 606 30.19 -4.76 35.12
C VAL A 606 31.63 -4.31 35.40
N LYS A 607 32.46 -4.09 34.36
CA LYS A 607 33.82 -3.53 34.50
C LYS A 607 33.87 -2.09 35.03
N ARG A 608 32.79 -1.31 34.92
CA ARG A 608 32.64 0.03 35.54
C ARG A 608 32.06 -0.02 36.95
N GLY A 609 31.66 -1.19 37.44
CA GLY A 609 30.92 -1.34 38.70
C GLY A 609 29.45 -0.93 38.61
N GLU A 610 28.92 -0.79 37.40
CA GLU A 610 27.53 -0.42 37.14
C GLU A 610 26.64 -1.67 37.07
N ASP A 611 25.38 -1.52 37.46
CA ASP A 611 24.36 -2.52 37.14
C ASP A 611 24.04 -2.50 35.64
N PRO A 612 24.17 -3.61 34.88
CA PRO A 612 23.97 -3.60 33.44
C PRO A 612 22.56 -3.18 33.02
N GLY A 613 21.55 -3.48 33.83
CA GLY A 613 20.17 -3.05 33.62
C GLY A 613 20.01 -1.52 33.69
N LEU A 614 20.60 -0.89 34.70
CA LEU A 614 20.61 0.57 34.83
C LEU A 614 21.49 1.23 33.76
N ALA A 615 22.66 0.66 33.45
CA ALA A 615 23.58 1.19 32.43
C ALA A 615 22.93 1.22 31.03
N LEU A 616 22.25 0.15 30.62
CA LEU A 616 21.46 0.11 29.38
C LEU A 616 20.35 1.19 29.38
N SER A 617 19.63 1.32 30.49
CA SER A 617 18.56 2.31 30.63
C SER A 617 19.07 3.75 30.52
N GLN A 618 20.20 4.06 31.17
CA GLN A 618 20.85 5.36 31.11
C GLN A 618 21.39 5.68 29.71
N HIS A 619 22.05 4.72 29.07
CA HIS A 619 22.58 4.88 27.71
C HIS A 619 21.47 5.16 26.69
N PHE A 620 20.33 4.45 26.79
CA PHE A 620 19.17 4.69 25.95
C PHE A 620 18.51 6.06 26.21
N LEU A 621 18.39 6.48 27.47
CA LEU A 621 17.86 7.80 27.83
C LEU A 621 18.76 8.94 27.29
N GLN A 622 20.08 8.80 27.38
CA GLN A 622 21.04 9.77 26.83
C GLN A 622 20.94 9.85 25.29
N ALA A 623 20.90 8.71 24.61
CA ALA A 623 20.76 8.66 23.16
C ALA A 623 19.43 9.29 22.68
N THR A 624 18.34 9.11 23.43
CA THR A 624 17.03 9.68 23.09
C THR A 624 16.87 11.15 23.49
N SER A 625 17.59 11.65 24.52
CA SER A 625 17.60 13.10 24.83
C SER A 625 18.30 13.90 23.75
N SER A 626 19.47 13.46 23.25
CA SER A 626 20.18 14.17 22.16
C SER A 626 19.38 14.22 20.86
N LEU A 627 18.52 13.23 20.59
CA LEU A 627 17.59 13.23 19.45
C LEU A 627 16.41 14.20 19.60
N ARG A 628 16.12 14.70 20.82
CA ARG A 628 15.13 15.76 21.05
C ARG A 628 15.74 17.15 20.88
N GLU A 629 16.97 17.37 21.36
CA GLU A 629 17.66 18.65 21.22
C GLU A 629 17.97 19.01 19.76
N VAL A 630 18.21 18.01 18.89
CA VAL A 630 18.41 18.19 17.44
C VAL A 630 17.09 18.48 16.67
N LYS A 631 15.94 18.51 17.35
CA LYS A 631 14.61 18.76 16.76
C LYS A 631 13.90 20.01 17.32
N ALA A 632 14.58 20.82 18.12
CA ALA A 632 14.08 22.08 18.69
C ALA A 632 14.66 23.32 18.00
#